data_AF-A0AAD4SUS1-F1
#
_entry.id   AF-A0AAD4SUS1-F1
#
_cell.length_a   1.000
_cell.length_b   1.000
_cell.length_c   1.000
_cell.angle_alpha   90.00
_cell.angle_beta   90.00
_cell.angle_gamma   90.00
#
_symmetry.space_group_name_H-M   'P 1'
#
loop_
_entity.id
_entity.type
_entity.pdbx_description
1 polymer ?
#
loop_
_entity_poly.entity_id
_entity_poly.type
_entity_poly.pdbx_seq_one_letter_code
_entity_poly.pdbx_strand_id
1 'polypeptide(L)'
;MPARGGYFIGNISPAKMDFRWFLLGNCVAILSSLATPEQSSAKMDLIEARWEELVGAMPLKITYPALENHEWGIMTGCDPKNTRWSYHNGGSWPDLMVYGSKNKVSLDATAWCWWSFKVENYEELMQRSYGLMDLKCS
;
A
#
# COMPACT_ATOMS: atom_id res chain seq x y z
N MET A 1 -2.73 -12.42 11.29
CA MET A 1 -3.46 -11.19 11.65
C MET A 1 -3.11 -10.80 13.09
N PRO A 2 -2.88 -9.51 13.38
CA PRO A 2 -2.68 -9.01 14.74
C PRO A 2 -3.97 -9.10 15.59
N ALA A 3 -3.84 -8.99 16.92
CA ALA A 3 -4.99 -9.00 17.84
C ALA A 3 -5.85 -7.73 17.76
N ARG A 4 -5.23 -6.59 17.39
CA ARG A 4 -5.93 -5.37 16.98
C ARG A 4 -5.58 -5.04 15.54
N GLY A 5 -6.55 -4.54 14.79
CA GLY A 5 -6.38 -4.09 13.43
C GLY A 5 -7.08 -4.96 12.39
N GLY A 6 -7.30 -4.41 11.20
CA GLY A 6 -8.05 -5.06 10.13
C GLY A 6 -8.04 -4.25 8.84
N TYR A 7 -8.46 -4.88 7.75
CA TYR A 7 -8.51 -4.27 6.43
C TYR A 7 -9.68 -4.86 5.63
N PHE A 8 -10.07 -4.20 4.55
CA PHE A 8 -11.01 -4.76 3.59
C PHE A 8 -10.30 -5.76 2.69
N ILE A 9 -10.85 -6.97 2.61
CA ILE A 9 -10.31 -8.04 1.77
C ILE A 9 -10.36 -7.64 0.30
N GLY A 10 -9.38 -8.10 -0.47
CA GLY A 10 -9.13 -7.64 -1.83
C GLY A 10 -10.26 -7.93 -2.80
N ASN A 11 -10.95 -9.06 -2.64
CA ASN A 11 -12.09 -9.42 -3.48
C ASN A 11 -13.02 -10.42 -2.78
N ILE A 12 -14.31 -10.31 -3.06
CA ILE A 12 -15.36 -11.26 -2.68
C ILE A 12 -16.18 -11.59 -3.93
N SER A 13 -16.35 -12.87 -4.20
CA SER A 13 -17.19 -13.39 -5.28
C SER A 13 -17.80 -14.73 -4.85
N PRO A 14 -18.85 -15.23 -5.53
CA PRO A 14 -19.39 -16.56 -5.23
C PRO A 14 -18.28 -17.62 -5.21
N ALA A 15 -18.16 -18.35 -4.10
CA ALA A 15 -17.15 -19.37 -3.86
C ALA A 15 -15.67 -18.89 -3.94
N LYS A 16 -15.39 -17.58 -3.91
CA LYS A 16 -14.02 -17.05 -3.98
C LYS A 16 -13.84 -15.82 -3.09
N MET A 17 -12.84 -15.86 -2.21
CA MET A 17 -12.39 -14.72 -1.43
C MET A 17 -10.90 -14.53 -1.65
N ASP A 18 -10.49 -13.29 -1.95
CA ASP A 18 -9.09 -12.90 -2.04
C ASP A 18 -8.69 -12.17 -0.76
N PHE A 19 -7.96 -12.87 0.09
CA PHE A 19 -7.48 -12.36 1.38
C PHE A 19 -6.16 -11.58 1.26
N ARG A 20 -5.78 -11.11 0.07
CA ARG A 20 -4.65 -10.20 -0.03
C ARG A 20 -5.06 -8.81 0.44
N TRP A 21 -4.14 -8.14 1.12
CA TRP A 21 -4.24 -6.74 1.45
C TRP A 21 -3.89 -5.91 0.22
N PHE A 22 -4.68 -4.85 -0.04
CA PHE A 22 -4.46 -3.90 -1.12
C PHE A 22 -4.42 -2.49 -0.57
N LEU A 23 -3.30 -1.79 -0.78
CA LEU A 23 -3.07 -0.45 -0.26
C LEU A 23 -4.13 0.52 -0.78
N LEU A 24 -4.25 0.63 -2.11
CA LEU A 24 -5.10 1.65 -2.73
C LEU A 24 -6.57 1.51 -2.33
N GLY A 25 -7.11 0.29 -2.33
CA GLY A 25 -8.50 0.05 -1.94
C GLY A 25 -8.79 0.43 -0.48
N ASN A 26 -7.86 0.11 0.43
CA ASN A 26 -8.01 0.47 1.83
C ASN A 26 -7.85 1.98 2.07
N CYS A 27 -6.94 2.66 1.35
CA CYS A 27 -6.80 4.11 1.39
C CYS A 27 -8.04 4.82 0.85
N VAL A 28 -8.52 4.43 -0.33
CA VAL A 28 -9.73 5.05 -0.94
C VAL A 28 -10.95 4.84 -0.05
N ALA A 29 -11.08 3.67 0.59
CA ALA A 29 -12.17 3.41 1.52
C ALA A 29 -12.18 4.35 2.74
N ILE A 30 -11.00 4.74 3.24
CA ILE A 30 -10.88 5.75 4.30
C ILE A 30 -11.25 7.13 3.73
N LEU A 31 -10.65 7.51 2.60
CA LEU A 31 -10.81 8.84 2.00
C LEU A 31 -12.23 9.13 1.52
N SER A 32 -12.98 8.09 1.11
CA SER A 32 -14.37 8.21 0.67
C SER A 32 -15.39 8.08 1.79
N SER A 33 -14.94 7.96 3.04
CA SER A 33 -15.78 7.68 4.22
C SER A 33 -16.59 6.38 4.10
N LEU A 34 -16.14 5.43 3.26
CA LEU A 34 -16.73 4.09 3.18
C LEU A 34 -16.41 3.26 4.44
N ALA A 35 -15.19 3.41 4.97
CA ALA A 35 -14.81 2.80 6.23
C ALA A 35 -15.35 3.62 7.41
N THR A 36 -15.95 2.95 8.40
CA THR A 36 -16.34 3.61 9.65
C THR A 36 -15.10 4.14 10.40
N PRO A 37 -15.26 5.07 11.36
CA PRO A 37 -14.14 5.54 12.17
C PRO A 37 -13.35 4.41 12.85
N GLU A 38 -14.05 3.41 13.39
CA GLU A 38 -13.46 2.23 14.03
C GLU A 38 -12.71 1.37 13.02
N GLN A 39 -13.30 1.15 11.84
CA GLN A 39 -12.65 0.39 10.76
C GLN A 39 -11.44 1.11 10.18
N SER A 40 -11.44 2.44 10.20
CA SER A 40 -10.31 3.23 9.74
C SER A 40 -9.18 3.20 10.75
N SER A 41 -9.50 3.33 12.05
CA SER A 41 -8.53 3.12 13.13
C SER A 41 -7.93 1.71 13.11
N ALA A 42 -8.75 0.68 12.87
CA ALA A 42 -8.28 -0.70 12.72
C ALA A 42 -7.31 -0.88 11.53
N LYS A 43 -7.49 -0.15 10.43
CA LYS A 43 -6.53 -0.18 9.31
C LYS A 43 -5.18 0.38 9.71
N MET A 44 -5.15 1.45 10.51
CA MET A 44 -3.90 2.04 10.98
C MET A 44 -3.19 1.13 11.98
N ASP A 45 -3.94 0.55 12.93
CA ASP A 45 -3.45 -0.47 13.87
C ASP A 45 -2.79 -1.66 13.14
N LEU A 46 -3.37 -2.10 12.02
CA LEU A 46 -2.80 -3.18 11.21
C LEU A 46 -1.46 -2.79 10.60
N ILE A 47 -1.37 -1.59 10.01
CA ILE A 47 -0.14 -1.18 9.33
C ILE A 47 0.98 -0.96 10.34
N GLU A 48 0.68 -0.40 11.51
CA GLU A 48 1.65 -0.28 12.61
C GLU A 48 2.12 -1.65 13.08
N ALA A 49 1.20 -2.60 13.31
CA ALA A 49 1.55 -3.94 13.76
C ALA A 49 2.31 -4.79 12.71
N ARG A 50 2.28 -4.40 11.43
CA ARG A 50 2.88 -5.14 10.30
C ARG A 50 3.76 -4.25 9.43
N TRP A 51 4.43 -3.27 10.04
CA TRP A 51 5.22 -2.27 9.35
C TRP A 51 6.26 -2.87 8.39
N GLU A 52 7.07 -3.81 8.86
CA GLU A 52 8.12 -4.47 8.07
C GLU A 52 7.58 -5.20 6.84
N GLU A 53 6.36 -5.73 6.94
CA GLU A 53 5.74 -6.51 5.87
C GLU A 53 5.04 -5.63 4.84
N LEU A 54 4.32 -4.59 5.28
CA LEU A 54 3.48 -3.75 4.41
C LEU A 54 4.22 -2.51 3.88
N VAL A 55 5.19 -2.01 4.64
CA VAL A 55 5.99 -0.83 4.31
C VAL A 55 7.45 -1.24 4.05
N GLY A 56 8.10 -1.87 5.02
CA GLY A 56 9.52 -2.23 4.96
C GLY A 56 10.44 -1.02 4.70
N ALA A 57 11.57 -1.26 4.03
CA ALA A 57 12.56 -0.22 3.71
C ALA A 57 12.14 0.73 2.57
N MET A 58 11.18 0.33 1.73
CA MET A 58 10.68 1.11 0.60
C MET A 58 9.15 1.22 0.64
N PRO A 59 8.60 2.39 1.03
CA PRO A 59 7.15 2.60 1.05
C PRO A 59 6.58 2.64 -0.38
N LEU A 60 5.43 2.04 -0.69
CA LEU A 60 4.69 0.99 0.03
C LEU A 60 4.42 -0.16 -0.92
N LYS A 61 4.24 -1.35 -0.38
CA LYS A 61 3.73 -2.47 -1.18
C LYS A 61 2.35 -2.13 -1.72
N ILE A 62 2.13 -2.41 -3.01
CA ILE A 62 0.81 -2.28 -3.62
C ILE A 62 -0.16 -3.35 -3.12
N THR A 63 0.36 -4.55 -2.81
CA THR A 63 -0.40 -5.68 -2.27
C THR A 63 0.47 -6.57 -1.39
N TYR A 64 -0.14 -7.33 -0.48
CA TYR A 64 0.55 -8.31 0.36
C TYR A 64 -0.36 -9.52 0.66
N PRO A 65 0.16 -10.75 0.67
CA PRO A 65 1.50 -11.15 0.21
C PRO A 65 1.60 -11.19 -1.33
N ALA A 66 2.82 -11.39 -1.85
CA ALA A 66 3.02 -11.73 -3.25
C ALA A 66 2.54 -13.15 -3.55
N LEU A 67 2.00 -13.35 -4.75
CA LEU A 67 1.70 -14.65 -5.33
C LEU A 67 3.00 -15.39 -5.65
N GLU A 68 3.02 -16.68 -5.37
CA GLU A 68 4.18 -17.55 -5.57
C GLU A 68 3.79 -18.85 -6.28
N ASN A 69 4.79 -19.53 -6.86
CA ASN A 69 4.68 -20.89 -7.40
C ASN A 69 3.47 -21.06 -8.34
N HIS A 70 2.63 -22.04 -8.04
CA HIS A 70 1.48 -22.40 -8.85
C HIS A 70 0.40 -21.30 -8.86
N GLU A 71 0.22 -20.61 -7.75
CA GLU A 71 -0.76 -19.52 -7.65
C GLU A 71 -0.34 -18.36 -8.56
N TRP A 72 0.95 -18.01 -8.58
CA TRP A 72 1.49 -17.03 -9.51
C TRP A 72 1.27 -17.46 -10.97
N GLY A 73 1.57 -18.72 -11.29
CA GLY A 73 1.40 -19.24 -12.66
C GLY A 73 -0.05 -19.17 -13.14
N ILE A 74 -1.00 -19.56 -12.29
CA ILE A 74 -2.43 -19.53 -12.62
C ILE A 74 -2.95 -18.09 -12.68
N MET A 75 -2.69 -17.29 -11.65
CA MET A 75 -3.34 -15.98 -11.49
C MET A 75 -2.73 -14.90 -12.37
N THR A 76 -1.43 -14.98 -12.67
CA THR A 76 -0.76 -13.99 -13.51
C THR A 76 -0.57 -14.47 -14.96
N GLY A 77 -0.83 -15.75 -15.24
CA GLY A 77 -0.53 -16.34 -16.55
C GLY A 77 0.98 -16.45 -16.82
N CYS A 78 1.76 -16.71 -15.77
CA CYS A 78 3.23 -16.72 -15.79
C CYS A 78 3.85 -15.40 -16.29
N ASP A 79 3.25 -14.25 -15.97
CA ASP A 79 3.72 -12.94 -16.45
C ASP A 79 5.09 -12.58 -15.85
N PRO A 80 6.16 -12.52 -16.65
CA PRO A 80 7.52 -12.27 -16.17
C PRO A 80 7.72 -10.87 -15.57
N LYS A 81 6.80 -9.91 -15.75
CA LYS A 81 6.86 -8.60 -15.09
C LYS A 81 6.40 -8.65 -13.63
N ASN A 82 5.50 -9.57 -13.33
CA ASN A 82 4.83 -9.70 -12.03
C ASN A 82 5.38 -10.86 -11.21
N THR A 83 6.69 -11.09 -11.29
CA THR A 83 7.40 -12.07 -10.44
C THR A 83 7.25 -11.72 -8.95
N ARG A 84 7.68 -12.63 -8.08
CA ARG A 84 7.56 -12.47 -6.62
C ARG A 84 8.15 -11.13 -6.15
N TRP A 85 7.32 -10.33 -5.45
CA TRP A 85 7.67 -8.99 -4.93
C TRP A 85 8.03 -7.96 -6.01
N SER A 86 7.60 -8.17 -7.25
CA SER A 86 7.85 -7.27 -8.38
C SER A 86 6.55 -6.62 -8.86
N TYR A 87 6.67 -5.38 -9.34
CA TYR A 87 5.60 -4.64 -10.02
C TYR A 87 4.25 -4.72 -9.29
N HIS A 88 3.19 -5.25 -9.90
CA HIS A 88 1.88 -5.37 -9.24
C HIS A 88 1.80 -6.53 -8.22
N ASN A 89 2.75 -7.47 -8.25
CA ASN A 89 2.77 -8.64 -7.37
C ASN A 89 3.59 -8.40 -6.09
N GLY A 90 3.13 -7.43 -5.30
CA GLY A 90 3.73 -7.08 -4.01
C GLY A 90 4.98 -6.20 -4.08
N GLY A 91 5.24 -5.59 -5.24
CA GLY A 91 6.26 -4.57 -5.38
C GLY A 91 5.93 -3.29 -4.61
N SER A 92 6.97 -2.52 -4.27
CA SER A 92 6.84 -1.22 -3.61
C SER A 92 6.69 -0.09 -4.64
N TRP A 93 5.66 0.75 -4.47
CA TRP A 93 5.28 1.81 -5.40
C TRP A 93 5.33 3.17 -4.67
N PRO A 94 6.47 3.86 -4.65
CA PRO A 94 6.62 5.11 -3.91
C PRO A 94 5.75 6.26 -4.48
N ASP A 95 5.48 6.25 -5.79
CA ASP A 95 4.64 7.27 -6.45
C ASP A 95 3.19 7.35 -5.91
N LEU A 96 2.68 6.26 -5.32
CA LEU A 96 1.34 6.25 -4.69
C LEU A 96 1.26 7.23 -3.49
N MET A 97 2.40 7.58 -2.90
CA MET A 97 2.48 8.55 -1.80
C MET A 97 2.27 9.98 -2.28
N VAL A 98 2.71 10.30 -3.52
CA VAL A 98 2.69 11.66 -4.08
C VAL A 98 1.30 12.07 -4.52
N TYR A 99 0.52 11.13 -5.07
CA TYR A 99 -0.83 11.42 -5.57
C TYR A 99 -1.78 11.92 -4.46
N GLY A 100 -1.50 11.47 -3.25
CA GLY A 100 -2.20 11.92 -2.07
C GLY A 100 -1.90 13.39 -1.70
N SER A 101 -0.62 13.74 -1.64
CA SER A 101 -0.14 15.05 -1.15
C SER A 101 -0.67 16.26 -1.95
N LYS A 102 -0.90 16.10 -3.26
CA LYS A 102 -1.31 17.22 -4.13
C LYS A 102 -2.78 17.64 -3.99
N ASN A 103 -3.62 16.77 -3.43
CA ASN A 103 -5.05 17.03 -3.28
C ASN A 103 -5.34 17.42 -1.82
N LYS A 104 -5.28 18.71 -1.50
CA LYS A 104 -5.59 19.27 -0.17
C LYS A 104 -7.06 18.99 0.21
N VAL A 105 -7.34 17.77 0.68
CA VAL A 105 -8.64 17.39 1.24
C VAL A 105 -8.68 17.85 2.69
N SER A 106 -9.72 18.62 3.05
CA SER A 106 -9.94 19.17 4.39
C SER A 106 -10.01 18.06 5.44
N LEU A 107 -9.17 18.14 6.46
CA LEU A 107 -9.12 17.26 7.64
C LEU A 107 -10.54 17.09 8.23
N ASP A 108 -11.09 15.90 8.45
CA ASP A 108 -10.53 14.60 8.89
C ASP A 108 -10.87 13.43 7.91
N ALA A 109 -9.81 12.77 7.42
CA ALA A 109 -9.84 11.46 6.75
C ALA A 109 -8.69 10.58 7.29
N THR A 110 -8.92 9.98 8.46
CA THR A 110 -7.93 9.29 9.34
C THR A 110 -6.53 9.93 9.31
N ALA A 111 -6.53 11.20 9.74
CA ALA A 111 -5.41 12.16 9.75
C ALA A 111 -4.37 11.96 8.64
N TRP A 112 -4.89 11.89 7.41
CA TRP A 112 -4.26 11.86 6.09
C TRP A 112 -3.52 10.57 5.68
N CYS A 113 -4.10 9.38 5.93
CA CYS A 113 -3.38 8.08 5.88
C CYS A 113 -2.12 8.10 6.77
N TRP A 114 -2.25 8.90 7.83
CA TRP A 114 -1.35 9.22 8.93
C TRP A 114 0.08 9.64 8.59
N TRP A 115 0.16 10.74 7.85
CA TRP A 115 1.38 11.44 7.42
C TRP A 115 2.26 10.61 6.47
N SER A 116 1.60 9.90 5.54
CA SER A 116 2.22 9.16 4.43
C SER A 116 3.38 8.25 4.85
N PHE A 117 3.30 7.62 6.03
CA PHE A 117 4.33 6.72 6.59
C PHE A 117 5.61 7.35 7.17
N LYS A 118 5.60 8.64 7.53
CA LYS A 118 6.68 9.39 8.21
C LYS A 118 7.97 9.61 7.40
N VAL A 119 7.94 10.67 6.60
CA VAL A 119 9.08 11.31 5.94
C VAL A 119 10.01 11.98 6.96
N GLU A 120 11.20 11.41 7.19
CA GLU A 120 12.43 12.18 7.05
C GLU A 120 13.12 11.55 5.83
N ASN A 121 13.47 12.35 4.81
CA ASN A 121 14.27 11.92 3.66
C ASN A 121 13.63 11.02 2.57
N TYR A 122 12.35 11.23 2.19
CA TYR A 122 11.81 10.64 0.94
C TYR A 122 12.66 11.00 -0.29
N GLU A 123 13.14 12.26 -0.38
CA GLU A 123 14.06 12.65 -1.44
C GLU A 123 15.41 11.92 -1.36
N GLU A 124 15.99 11.72 -0.17
CA GLU A 124 17.25 10.99 -0.01
C GLU A 124 17.09 9.48 -0.32
N LEU A 125 15.94 8.89 0.02
CA LEU A 125 15.60 7.50 -0.32
C LEU A 125 15.41 7.31 -1.83
N MET A 126 14.75 8.26 -2.50
CA MET A 126 14.62 8.27 -3.96
C MET A 126 15.98 8.50 -4.63
N GLN A 127 16.83 9.38 -4.09
CA GLN A 127 18.21 9.59 -4.56
C GLN A 127 19.09 8.36 -4.37
N ARG A 128 19.00 7.67 -3.22
CA ARG A 128 19.75 6.43 -2.96
C ARG A 128 19.29 5.24 -3.80
N SER A 129 17.99 5.09 -3.99
CA SER A 129 17.41 3.90 -4.65
C SER A 129 17.37 4.02 -6.18
N TYR A 130 17.20 5.25 -6.70
CA TYR A 130 17.06 5.51 -8.13
C TYR A 130 18.19 6.36 -8.74
N GLY A 131 19.12 6.90 -7.94
CA GLY A 131 20.25 7.69 -8.45
C GLY A 131 19.85 9.00 -9.15
N LEU A 132 18.65 9.51 -8.88
CA LEU A 132 18.08 10.67 -9.55
C LEU A 132 18.78 11.97 -9.11
N MET A 133 19.70 12.46 -9.94
CA MET A 133 20.24 13.82 -9.89
C MET A 133 19.10 14.85 -9.99
N ASP A 134 19.16 15.86 -9.12
CA ASP A 134 18.45 17.15 -9.13
C ASP A 134 17.44 17.34 -10.29
N LEU A 135 16.20 16.90 -10.10
CA LEU A 135 15.04 17.51 -10.77
C LEU A 135 14.57 18.70 -9.93
N LYS A 136 15.44 19.71 -9.79
CA LYS A 136 14.97 21.04 -9.43
C LYS A 136 14.17 21.55 -10.63
N CYS A 137 12.85 21.62 -10.46
CA CYS A 137 11.98 22.43 -11.30
C CYS A 137 12.60 23.82 -11.47
N SER A 138 13.10 24.09 -12.68
CA SER A 138 13.23 25.42 -13.27
C SER A 138 11.89 25.88 -13.82
#